data_AF-A0A9E7E974-F1
#
_entry.id   AF-A0A9E7E974-F1
#
_cell.length_a   1.000
_cell.length_b   1.000
_cell.length_c   1.000
_cell.angle_alpha   90.00
_cell.angle_beta   90.00
_cell.angle_gamma   90.00
#
_symmetry.space_group_name_H-M   'P 1'
#
loop_
_entity.id
_entity.type
_entity.pdbx_description
1 polymer ?
#
loop_
_entity_poly.entity_id
_entity_poly.type
_entity_poly.pdbx_seq_one_letter_code
_entity_poly.pdbx_strand_id
1 'polypeptide(L)'
;MDHEIMVRCKGDEADAKDAELYVCVDRKRLVHVKRVMWNFRGNQTIFVDGSAIDVLWDVHDWWFRGSPSGATFMFRARTALASRLWSEEELVSVRFWTKDLSLKPVTNW
;
A
#
# COMPACT_ATOMS: atom_id res chain seq x y z
N MET A 1 -2.11 12.33 19.56
CA MET A 1 -0.67 12.12 19.79
C MET A 1 -0.06 11.94 18.42
N ASP A 2 1.09 12.56 18.17
CA ASP A 2 1.76 12.48 16.88
C ASP A 2 2.80 11.35 16.94
N HIS A 3 2.88 10.57 15.88
CA HIS A 3 3.88 9.50 15.74
C HIS A 3 5.01 9.97 14.83
N GLU A 4 6.25 9.65 15.21
CA GLU A 4 7.41 9.95 14.37
C GLU A 4 7.62 8.81 13.36
N ILE A 5 7.63 9.14 12.06
CA ILE A 5 7.93 8.18 10.99
C ILE A 5 9.33 8.46 10.45
N MET A 6 10.18 7.44 10.44
CA MET A 6 11.51 7.49 9.84
C MET A 6 11.64 6.43 8.75
N VAL A 7 12.03 6.87 7.57
CA VAL A 7 12.36 5.99 6.44
C VAL A 7 13.88 6.00 6.24
N ARG A 8 14.47 4.82 6.09
CA ARG A 8 15.89 4.68 5.74
C ARG A 8 16.05 3.71 4.58
N CYS A 9 16.79 4.16 3.58
CA CYS A 9 17.20 3.33 2.46
C CYS A 9 18.73 3.17 2.54
N LYS A 10 19.21 1.93 2.40
CA LYS A 10 20.63 1.57 2.43
C LYS A 10 20.97 0.83 1.13
N GLY A 11 22.14 1.12 0.58
CA GLY A 11 22.68 0.49 -0.64
C GLY A 11 22.64 1.44 -1.84
N ASP A 12 23.45 1.13 -2.83
CA ASP A 12 23.46 1.75 -4.16
C ASP A 12 23.60 0.67 -5.24
N GLU A 13 23.61 1.07 -6.51
CA GLU A 13 23.69 0.16 -7.64
C GLU A 13 24.89 -0.82 -7.57
N ALA A 14 26.01 -0.42 -6.94
CA ALA A 14 27.19 -1.27 -6.79
C ALA A 14 26.97 -2.40 -5.76
N ASP A 15 26.17 -2.14 -4.72
CA ASP A 15 25.89 -3.07 -3.62
C ASP A 15 24.44 -3.61 -3.65
N ALA A 16 23.95 -3.97 -4.84
CA ALA A 16 22.57 -4.39 -5.05
C ALA A 16 22.08 -5.59 -4.20
N LYS A 17 23.02 -6.44 -3.78
CA LYS A 17 22.71 -7.64 -2.99
C LYS A 17 22.34 -7.32 -1.54
N ASP A 18 22.82 -6.18 -1.02
CA ASP A 18 22.63 -5.75 0.37
C ASP A 18 21.79 -4.47 0.50
N ALA A 19 21.07 -4.14 -0.58
CA ALA A 19 20.10 -3.06 -0.62
C ALA A 19 18.94 -3.34 0.34
N GLU A 20 18.68 -2.39 1.25
CA GLU A 20 17.67 -2.54 2.28
C GLU A 20 16.83 -1.26 2.46
N LEU A 21 15.56 -1.45 2.79
CA LEU A 21 14.63 -0.39 3.15
C LEU A 21 14.06 -0.67 4.54
N TYR A 22 14.03 0.37 5.38
CA TYR A 22 13.46 0.36 6.71
C TYR A 22 12.40 1.44 6.86
N VAL A 23 11.30 1.10 7.51
CA VAL A 23 10.34 2.07 8.05
C VAL A 23 10.24 1.87 9.55
N CYS A 24 10.46 2.96 10.28
CA CYS A 24 10.34 3.00 11.73
C CYS A 24 9.20 3.93 12.13
N VAL A 25 8.44 3.52 13.14
CA VAL A 25 7.46 4.37 13.83
C VAL A 25 7.85 4.43 15.30
N ASP A 26 7.99 5.64 15.85
CA ASP A 26 8.42 5.88 17.23
C ASP A 26 9.70 5.10 17.60
N ARG A 27 10.68 5.13 16.69
CA ARG A 27 11.98 4.44 16.77
C ARG A 27 11.89 2.90 16.73
N LYS A 28 10.71 2.30 16.58
CA LYS A 28 10.53 0.86 16.37
C LYS A 28 10.52 0.54 14.87
N ARG A 29 11.35 -0.41 14.43
CA ARG A 29 11.36 -0.90 13.04
C ARG A 29 10.15 -1.78 12.79
N LEU A 30 9.24 -1.34 11.92
CA LEU A 30 8.00 -2.07 11.60
C LEU A 30 8.00 -2.66 10.19
N VAL A 31 8.76 -2.06 9.26
CA VAL A 31 8.99 -2.61 7.92
C VAL A 31 10.49 -2.79 7.70
N HIS A 32 10.89 -3.94 7.18
CA HIS A 32 12.25 -4.23 6.73
C HIS A 32 12.20 -5.01 5.42
N VAL A 33 12.54 -4.37 4.32
CA VAL A 33 12.64 -5.00 3.00
C VAL A 33 14.11 -5.26 2.71
N LYS A 34 14.45 -6.52 2.51
CA LYS A 34 15.79 -6.95 2.07
C LYS A 34 15.81 -7.12 0.56
N ARG A 35 17.00 -6.94 -0.01
CA ARG A 35 17.26 -7.12 -1.45
C ARG A 35 16.28 -6.30 -2.28
N VAL A 36 16.28 -4.98 -2.02
CA VAL A 36 15.33 -4.01 -2.60
C VAL A 36 15.24 -4.13 -4.13
N MET A 37 16.30 -4.52 -4.84
CA MET A 37 16.28 -4.75 -6.30
C MET A 37 15.19 -5.73 -6.77
N TRP A 38 14.70 -6.63 -5.90
CA TRP A 38 13.62 -7.58 -6.22
C TRP A 38 12.26 -7.15 -5.67
N ASN A 39 12.24 -6.21 -4.72
CA ASN A 39 11.05 -5.79 -3.96
C ASN A 39 10.91 -4.26 -3.94
N PHE A 40 11.33 -3.58 -5.01
CA PHE A 40 11.37 -2.11 -5.07
C PHE A 40 9.96 -1.48 -5.10
N ARG A 41 8.92 -2.27 -5.40
CA ARG A 41 7.51 -1.90 -5.24
C ARG A 41 6.84 -2.92 -4.34
N GLY A 42 6.09 -2.46 -3.36
CA GLY A 42 5.40 -3.37 -2.46
C GLY A 42 4.58 -2.66 -1.39
N ASN A 43 3.99 -3.46 -0.51
CA ASN A 43 3.18 -2.98 0.59
C ASN A 43 3.25 -3.91 1.81
N GLN A 44 3.02 -3.35 2.99
CA GLN A 44 2.93 -4.09 4.26
C GLN A 44 1.96 -3.36 5.20
N THR A 45 1.09 -4.11 5.88
CA THR A 45 0.24 -3.56 6.94
C THR A 45 0.97 -3.62 8.28
N ILE A 46 1.01 -2.50 8.99
CA ILE A 46 1.57 -2.36 10.34
C ILE A 46 0.46 -1.94 11.30
N PHE A 47 0.70 -2.13 12.60
CA PHE A 47 -0.20 -1.68 13.66
C PHE A 47 0.50 -0.63 14.52
N VAL A 48 -0.14 0.54 14.64
CA VAL A 48 0.31 1.66 15.49
C VAL A 48 -0.87 2.00 16.40
N ASP A 49 -0.68 1.87 17.72
CA ASP A 49 -1.72 2.11 18.74
C ASP A 49 -3.06 1.42 18.43
N GLY A 50 -2.99 0.16 17.98
CA GLY A 50 -4.18 -0.64 17.62
C GLY A 50 -4.83 -0.29 16.29
N SER A 51 -4.34 0.75 15.59
CA SER A 51 -4.80 1.11 14.25
C SER A 51 -3.97 0.42 13.17
N ALA A 52 -4.65 -0.19 12.19
CA ALA A 52 -4.00 -0.76 11.02
C ALA A 52 -3.62 0.33 10.01
N ILE A 53 -2.37 0.32 9.55
CA ILE A 53 -1.85 1.26 8.56
C ILE A 53 -1.20 0.46 7.44
N ASP A 54 -1.64 0.68 6.20
CA ASP A 54 -0.93 0.16 5.03
C ASP A 54 0.22 1.09 4.68
N VAL A 55 1.42 0.52 4.63
CA VAL A 55 2.62 1.17 4.11
C VAL A 55 2.82 0.64 2.70
N LEU A 56 2.81 1.54 1.71
CA LEU A 56 3.14 1.23 0.32
C LEU A 56 4.42 1.96 -0.06
N TRP A 57 5.26 1.32 -0.86
CA TRP A 57 6.51 1.91 -1.32
C TRP A 57 6.72 1.69 -2.83
N ASP A 58 7.30 2.71 -3.46
CA ASP A 58 7.96 2.61 -4.75
C ASP A 58 9.32 3.29 -4.63
N VAL A 59 10.38 2.48 -4.64
CA VAL A 59 11.77 2.92 -4.53
C VAL A 59 12.57 2.66 -5.81
N HIS A 60 11.87 2.39 -6.92
CA HIS A 60 12.48 2.08 -8.21
C HIS A 60 13.41 3.19 -8.68
N ASP A 61 12.94 4.43 -8.69
CA ASP A 61 13.69 5.55 -9.27
C ASP A 61 14.88 5.97 -8.41
N TRP A 62 14.76 5.84 -7.08
CA TRP A 62 15.89 5.96 -6.15
C TRP A 62 16.98 4.91 -6.43
N TRP A 63 16.57 3.68 -6.72
CA TRP A 63 17.48 2.55 -6.88
C TRP A 63 18.18 2.52 -8.24
N PHE A 64 17.42 2.59 -9.33
CA PHE A 64 17.93 2.43 -10.70
C PHE A 64 18.43 3.74 -11.34
N ARG A 65 18.54 4.82 -10.54
CA ARG A 65 19.13 6.12 -10.88
C ARG A 65 18.94 6.53 -12.35
N GLY A 66 17.74 7.00 -12.68
CA GLY A 66 17.42 7.51 -14.03
C GLY A 66 16.43 8.66 -14.06
N SER A 67 15.92 9.09 -12.90
CA SER A 67 14.85 10.06 -12.77
C SER A 67 15.09 10.98 -11.56
N PRO A 68 14.68 12.26 -11.61
CA PRO A 68 14.68 13.14 -10.44
C PRO A 68 13.63 12.74 -9.39
N SER A 69 12.69 11.84 -9.70
CA SER A 69 11.77 11.26 -8.72
C SER A 69 12.56 10.35 -7.77
N GLY A 70 12.60 10.68 -6.48
CA GLY A 70 13.28 9.86 -5.49
C GLY A 70 12.48 8.61 -5.10
N ALA A 71 12.54 8.25 -3.82
CA ALA A 71 11.72 7.17 -3.25
C ALA A 71 10.35 7.70 -2.80
N THR A 72 9.28 6.97 -3.11
CA THR A 72 7.90 7.32 -2.75
C THR A 72 7.34 6.37 -1.70
N PHE A 73 6.67 6.93 -0.68
CA PHE A 73 6.02 6.19 0.39
C PHE A 73 4.59 6.70 0.60
N MET A 74 3.65 5.78 0.77
CA MET A 74 2.27 6.11 1.13
C MET A 74 1.90 5.40 2.43
N PHE A 75 1.34 6.16 3.36
CA PHE A 75 0.83 5.66 4.64
C PHE A 75 -0.68 5.84 4.65
N ARG A 76 -1.42 4.73 4.64
CA ARG A 76 -2.88 4.75 4.61
C ARG A 76 -3.43 4.12 5.89
N ALA A 77 -4.00 4.95 6.76
CA ALA A 77 -4.73 4.46 7.92
C ALA A 77 -6.04 3.78 7.49
N ARG A 78 -6.26 2.55 7.95
CA ARG A 78 -7.54 1.85 7.80
C ARG A 78 -8.48 2.30 8.91
N THR A 79 -9.20 3.39 8.68
CA THR A 79 -10.33 3.75 9.54
C THR A 79 -11.56 2.94 9.17
N ALA A 80 -12.55 2.80 10.06
CA ALA A 80 -13.82 2.13 9.73
C ALA A 80 -14.51 2.77 8.50
N LEU A 81 -14.33 4.07 8.28
CA LEU A 81 -14.79 4.81 7.11
C LEU A 81 -13.95 4.52 5.85
N ALA A 82 -12.63 4.42 5.97
CA ALA A 82 -11.76 4.05 4.85
C ALA A 82 -11.99 2.61 4.39
N SER A 83 -12.23 1.69 5.33
CA SER A 83 -12.66 0.31 5.04
C SER A 83 -14.02 0.26 4.35
N ARG A 84 -14.93 1.19 4.67
CA ARG A 84 -16.25 1.33 4.01
C ARG A 84 -16.15 1.87 2.58
N LEU A 85 -15.28 2.83 2.32
CA LEU A 85 -15.08 3.39 0.96
C LEU A 85 -14.59 2.32 -0.03
N TRP A 86 -13.74 1.41 0.44
CA TRP A 86 -13.24 0.28 -0.37
C TRP A 86 -14.30 -0.80 -0.57
N SER A 87 -15.24 -0.95 0.37
CA SER A 87 -16.43 -1.79 0.18
C SER A 87 -17.47 -1.13 -0.73
N GLU A 88 -17.60 0.21 -0.69
CA GLU A 88 -18.62 0.92 -1.47
C GLU A 88 -18.27 1.02 -2.94
N GLU A 89 -17.02 1.26 -3.37
CA GLU A 89 -16.70 1.27 -4.81
C GLU A 89 -16.95 -0.09 -5.48
N GLU A 90 -16.65 -1.20 -4.80
CA GLU A 90 -16.93 -2.56 -5.29
C GLU A 90 -18.44 -2.86 -5.28
N LEU A 91 -19.17 -2.47 -4.22
CA LEU A 91 -20.64 -2.61 -4.15
C LEU A 91 -21.36 -1.68 -5.14
N VAL A 92 -20.80 -0.51 -5.44
CA VAL A 92 -21.37 0.45 -6.38
C VAL A 92 -21.20 -0.07 -7.80
N SER A 93 -20.01 -0.58 -8.15
CA SER A 93 -19.79 -1.32 -9.39
C SER A 93 -20.76 -2.50 -9.51
N VAL A 94 -20.81 -3.39 -8.49
CA VAL A 94 -21.72 -4.55 -8.48
C VAL A 94 -23.20 -4.12 -8.58
N ARG A 95 -23.62 -3.02 -7.95
CA ARG A 95 -25.00 -2.48 -8.05
C ARG A 95 -25.32 -1.86 -9.41
N PHE A 96 -24.33 -1.27 -10.09
CA PHE A 96 -24.50 -0.74 -11.44
C PHE A 96 -24.62 -1.86 -12.47
N TRP A 97 -23.79 -2.91 -12.35
CA TRP A 97 -23.86 -4.09 -13.23
C TRP A 97 -25.10 -4.97 -12.96
N THR A 98 -25.64 -5.00 -11.74
CA THR A 98 -26.86 -5.77 -11.42
C THR A 98 -28.18 -5.05 -11.77
N LYS A 99 -28.13 -3.79 -12.25
CA LYS A 99 -29.34 -3.03 -12.60
C LYS A 99 -29.79 -3.18 -14.06
N ASP A 100 -29.02 -3.85 -14.93
CA ASP A 100 -29.36 -4.01 -16.35
C ASP A 100 -29.64 -5.48 -16.75
N LEU A 101 -30.36 -6.21 -15.91
CA LEU A 101 -31.04 -7.43 -16.35
C LEU A 101 -32.54 -7.22 -16.17
N SER A 102 -33.15 -6.70 -17.25
CA SER A 102 -34.60 -6.70 -17.46
C SER A 102 -35.13 -8.13 -17.60
N LEU A 103 -35.13 -8.89 -16.51
CA LEU A 103 -35.82 -10.18 -16.44
C LEU A 103 -37.32 -9.90 -16.32
N LYS A 104 -38.05 -10.11 -17.41
CA LYS A 104 -39.52 -10.13 -17.38
C LYS A 104 -40.00 -11.38 -16.64
N PRO A 105 -41.09 -11.30 -15.86
CA PRO A 105 -41.58 -12.44 -15.11
C PRO A 105 -42.21 -13.45 -16.07
N VAL A 106 -41.73 -14.68 -16.06
CA VAL A 106 -42.45 -15.82 -16.65
C VAL A 106 -43.44 -16.29 -15.59
N THR A 107 -44.72 -16.01 -15.80
CA THR A 107 -45.82 -16.61 -15.02
C THR A 107 -46.05 -18.03 -15.49
N ASN A 108 -46.14 -18.96 -14.54
CA ASN A 108 -46.52 -20.36 -14.77
C ASN A 108 -47.89 -20.47 -15.48
N TRP A 109 -47.92 -21.23 -16.58
CA TRP A 109 -48.83 -22.36 -16.85
C TRP A 109 -48.18 -23.26 -17.90
#